data_AF-A0A522UR08-F1
#
_entry.id   AF-A0A522UR08-F1
#
_cell.length_a   1.000
_cell.length_b   1.000
_cell.length_c   1.000
_cell.angle_alpha   90.00
_cell.angle_beta   90.00
_cell.angle_gamma   90.00
#
_symmetry.space_group_name_H-M   'P 1'
#
loop_
_entity.id
_entity.type
_entity.pdbx_description
1 polymer ?
#
loop_
_entity_poly.entity_id
_entity_poly.type
_entity_poly.pdbx_seq_one_letter_code
_entity_poly.pdbx_strand_id
1 'polypeptide(L)'
;MDCIFIKKEKQAVPLQPEVSRYNEPKETSSEGKKDINKEYIVVRLLKDIPTFVGADGRNYTLAKEDVAVLSAVNAKALINRNVAIQISVKR
;
A
#
# COMPACT_ATOMS: atom_id res chain seq x y z
N MET A 1 25.14 -40.45 23.56
CA MET A 1 24.88 -39.53 22.42
C MET A 1 23.38 -39.31 22.30
N ASP A 2 22.69 -38.85 23.34
CA ASP A 2 22.74 -37.53 24.01
C ASP A 2 21.72 -36.56 23.38
N CYS A 3 20.77 -36.14 24.25
CA CYS A 3 19.93 -34.93 24.25
C CYS A 3 18.84 -34.82 23.17
N ILE A 4 17.55 -35.02 23.48
CA ILE A 4 16.63 -34.09 24.20
C ILE A 4 16.68 -32.67 23.59
N PHE A 5 15.55 -32.16 23.08
CA PHE A 5 14.89 -30.94 23.59
C PHE A 5 13.55 -30.64 22.89
N ILE A 6 12.50 -30.67 23.72
CA ILE A 6 11.13 -30.19 23.49
C ILE A 6 11.10 -28.66 23.68
N LYS A 7 10.16 -28.00 22.96
CA LYS A 7 9.71 -26.59 23.02
C LYS A 7 10.55 -25.56 22.26
N LYS A 8 9.89 -24.83 21.34
CA LYS A 8 9.45 -23.44 21.61
C LYS A 8 8.35 -23.00 20.64
N GLU A 9 7.16 -22.93 21.21
CA GLU A 9 6.16 -21.90 20.95
C GLU A 9 6.81 -20.51 20.96
N LYS A 10 6.56 -19.70 19.92
CA LYS A 10 6.45 -18.24 20.02
C LYS A 10 5.48 -17.73 18.96
N GLN A 11 4.23 -17.61 19.38
CA GLN A 11 3.38 -16.50 18.97
C GLN A 11 4.13 -15.21 19.28
N ALA A 12 4.35 -14.38 18.28
CA ALA A 12 4.61 -12.96 18.44
C ALA A 12 4.31 -12.30 17.11
N VAL A 13 3.07 -11.86 16.97
CA VAL A 13 2.73 -10.72 16.10
C VAL A 13 3.70 -9.61 16.54
N PRO A 14 4.60 -9.11 15.68
CA PRO A 14 5.43 -7.99 16.08
C PRO A 14 4.52 -6.79 16.27
N LEU A 15 4.35 -6.40 17.53
CA LEU A 15 3.89 -5.09 17.94
C LEU A 15 4.66 -4.07 17.10
N GLN A 16 3.90 -3.30 16.33
CA GLN A 16 4.37 -2.13 15.60
C GLN A 16 5.13 -1.22 16.58
N PRO A 17 6.35 -0.77 16.26
CA PRO A 17 6.77 0.54 16.69
C PRO A 17 6.11 1.55 15.75
N GLU A 18 5.14 2.28 16.30
CA GLU A 18 4.87 3.67 15.95
C GLU A 18 6.16 4.38 15.52
N VAL A 19 6.10 5.15 14.44
CA VAL A 19 6.72 6.48 14.26
C VAL A 19 6.99 6.72 12.77
N SER A 20 6.18 7.65 12.27
CA SER A 20 6.41 8.56 11.15
C SER A 20 7.77 8.46 10.47
N ARG A 21 7.74 8.13 9.19
CA ARG A 21 8.54 8.87 8.22
C ARG A 21 7.70 9.03 6.96
N TYR A 22 7.10 10.20 6.83
CA TYR A 22 6.80 10.75 5.51
C TYR A 22 8.14 10.77 4.78
N ASN A 23 8.36 9.79 3.91
CA ASN A 23 9.46 9.89 2.98
C ASN A 23 9.15 11.09 2.10
N GLU A 24 9.97 12.13 2.24
CA GLU A 24 9.93 13.32 1.40
C GLU A 24 9.77 12.93 -0.07
N PRO A 25 8.91 13.64 -0.82
CA PRO A 25 8.80 13.41 -2.25
C PRO A 25 10.14 13.81 -2.87
N LYS A 26 10.91 12.81 -3.28
CA LYS A 26 12.09 13.02 -4.10
C LYS A 26 11.61 13.52 -5.45
N GLU A 27 11.65 14.84 -5.63
CA GLU A 27 11.56 15.46 -6.94
C GLU A 27 12.68 14.89 -7.81
N THR A 28 12.29 14.17 -8.85
CA THR A 28 13.11 14.01 -10.06
C THR A 28 12.23 14.40 -11.24
N SER A 29 12.31 15.69 -11.54
CA SER A 29 12.51 16.29 -12.85
C SER A 29 11.92 15.54 -14.06
N SER A 30 10.87 16.17 -14.61
CA SER A 30 10.67 16.47 -16.04
C SER A 30 11.15 15.46 -17.10
N GLU A 31 10.21 14.89 -17.87
CA GLU A 31 10.09 15.13 -19.32
C GLU A 31 8.94 14.30 -19.94
N GLY A 32 8.18 14.93 -20.84
CA GLY A 32 7.29 14.22 -21.76
C GLY A 32 5.80 14.44 -21.53
N LYS A 33 5.28 15.52 -22.12
CA LYS A 33 3.88 15.77 -22.48
C LYS A 33 2.98 14.51 -22.42
N LYS A 34 2.08 14.49 -21.44
CA LYS A 34 0.72 13.97 -21.54
C LYS A 34 -0.03 14.48 -20.32
N ASP A 35 -0.80 15.54 -20.51
CA ASP A 35 -1.86 15.99 -19.60
C ASP A 35 -2.97 14.92 -19.49
N ILE A 36 -2.61 13.74 -19.00
CA ILE A 36 -3.58 12.79 -18.46
C ILE A 36 -3.80 13.23 -17.02
N ASN A 37 -4.93 13.90 -16.82
CA ASN A 37 -5.43 14.37 -15.53
C ASN A 37 -4.90 13.50 -14.37
N LYS A 38 -4.00 14.03 -13.55
CA LYS A 38 -3.44 13.33 -12.37
C LYS A 38 -4.51 13.28 -11.28
N GLU A 39 -5.63 12.67 -11.62
CA GLU A 39 -6.74 12.46 -10.71
C GLU A 39 -6.29 11.44 -9.68
N TYR A 40 -6.35 11.83 -8.41
CA TYR A 40 -6.06 10.97 -7.28
C TYR A 40 -7.36 10.55 -6.61
N ILE A 41 -7.47 9.26 -6.32
CA ILE A 41 -8.62 8.66 -5.67
C ILE A 41 -8.15 8.06 -4.36
N VAL A 42 -8.90 8.33 -3.29
CA VAL A 42 -8.69 7.68 -2.00
C VAL A 42 -9.43 6.35 -2.01
N VAL A 43 -8.71 5.28 -1.70
CA VAL A 43 -9.27 3.93 -1.65
C VAL A 43 -8.96 3.26 -0.32
N ARG A 44 -9.85 2.38 0.11
CA ARG A 44 -9.65 1.45 1.22
C ARG A 44 -9.53 0.03 0.68
N LEU A 45 -8.51 -0.72 1.09
CA LEU A 45 -8.35 -2.11 0.70
C LEU A 45 -9.28 -3.03 1.50
N LEU A 46 -9.87 -4.00 0.81
CA LEU A 46 -10.73 -5.04 1.40
C LEU A 46 -10.00 -6.37 1.60
N LYS A 47 -8.86 -6.56 0.94
CA LYS A 47 -8.06 -7.79 0.94
C LYS A 47 -6.57 -7.43 0.97
N ASP A 48 -5.77 -8.31 1.54
CA ASP A 48 -4.32 -8.21 1.45
C ASP A 48 -3.85 -8.47 0.02
N ILE A 49 -2.90 -7.67 -0.44
CA ILE A 49 -2.26 -7.84 -1.74
C ILE A 49 -0.74 -7.79 -1.62
N PRO A 50 -0.02 -8.49 -2.51
CA PRO A 50 1.42 -8.31 -2.61
C PRO A 50 1.75 -6.87 -3.01
N THR A 51 2.98 -6.46 -2.69
CA THR A 51 3.52 -5.17 -3.14
C THR A 51 3.39 -5.03 -4.65
N PHE A 52 2.90 -3.89 -5.12
CA PHE A 52 2.74 -3.60 -6.54
C PHE A 52 3.41 -2.29 -6.93
N VAL A 53 3.77 -2.18 -8.21
CA VAL A 53 4.32 -0.96 -8.80
C VAL A 53 3.17 -0.18 -9.46
N GLY A 54 3.00 1.08 -9.11
CA GLY A 54 2.01 1.95 -9.75
C GLY A 54 2.47 2.48 -11.11
N ALA A 55 1.55 3.07 -11.87
CA ALA A 55 1.88 3.77 -13.13
C ALA A 55 2.86 4.96 -12.95
N ASP A 56 3.08 5.40 -11.72
CA ASP A 56 4.03 6.43 -11.31
C ASP A 56 5.40 5.85 -10.91
N GLY A 57 5.61 4.54 -11.05
CA GLY A 57 6.85 3.86 -10.70
C GLY A 57 7.07 3.70 -9.19
N ARG A 58 6.09 4.03 -8.34
CA ARG A 58 6.17 3.86 -6.89
C ARG A 58 5.73 2.46 -6.47
N ASN A 59 6.42 1.90 -5.47
CA ASN A 59 6.04 0.64 -4.84
C ASN A 59 5.02 0.90 -3.74
N TYR A 60 3.93 0.13 -3.76
CA TYR A 60 2.85 0.20 -2.79
C TYR A 60 2.73 -1.14 -2.07
N THR A 61 2.93 -1.12 -0.75
CA THR A 61 2.66 -2.24 0.14
C THR A 61 1.47 -1.82 0.99
N LEU A 62 0.30 -2.37 0.69
CA LEU A 62 -0.96 -2.04 1.36
C LEU A 62 -1.58 -3.32 1.91
N ALA A 63 -1.96 -3.28 3.18
CA ALA A 63 -2.66 -4.36 3.84
C ALA A 63 -4.18 -4.19 3.75
N LYS A 64 -4.90 -5.22 4.17
CA LYS A 64 -6.35 -5.17 4.33
C LYS A 64 -6.75 -4.04 5.28
N GLU A 65 -7.81 -3.32 4.93
CA GLU A 65 -8.35 -2.14 5.61
C GLU A 65 -7.50 -0.86 5.52
N ASP A 66 -6.30 -0.91 4.95
CA ASP A 66 -5.48 0.29 4.75
C ASP A 66 -6.17 1.28 3.81
N VAL A 67 -5.98 2.57 4.11
CA VAL A 67 -6.46 3.68 3.31
C VAL A 67 -5.28 4.36 2.63
N ALA A 68 -5.32 4.42 1.30
CA ALA A 68 -4.26 5.00 0.50
C ALA A 68 -4.80 5.92 -0.60
N VAL A 69 -3.99 6.91 -0.96
CA VAL A 69 -4.25 7.82 -2.08
C VAL A 69 -3.48 7.31 -3.30
N LEU A 70 -4.19 6.88 -4.33
CA LEU A 70 -3.62 6.31 -5.54
C LEU A 70 -4.04 7.12 -6.76
N SER A 71 -3.28 7.02 -7.85
CA SER A 71 -3.72 7.56 -9.14
C SER A 71 -5.01 6.85 -9.59
N ALA A 72 -5.86 7.55 -10.34
CA ALA A 72 -7.13 7.00 -10.81
C ALA A 72 -6.96 5.70 -11.60
N VAL A 73 -5.86 5.56 -12.36
CA VAL A 73 -5.53 4.33 -13.10
C VAL A 73 -5.31 3.15 -12.14
N ASN A 74 -4.48 3.34 -11.12
CA ASN A 74 -4.17 2.30 -10.14
C ASN A 74 -5.42 1.97 -9.28
N ALA A 75 -6.14 3.00 -8.83
CA ALA A 75 -7.36 2.85 -8.03
C ALA A 75 -8.44 2.07 -8.77
N LYS A 76 -8.74 2.44 -10.03
CA LYS A 76 -9.73 1.73 -10.87
C LYS A 76 -9.35 0.26 -11.07
N ALA A 77 -8.06 -0.05 -11.27
CA ALA A 77 -7.61 -1.43 -11.40
C ALA A 77 -7.89 -2.27 -10.14
N LEU A 78 -7.66 -1.70 -8.95
CA LEU A 78 -7.93 -2.39 -7.67
C LEU A 78 -9.43 -2.54 -7.40
N ILE A 79 -10.22 -1.51 -7.72
CA ILE A 79 -11.69 -1.53 -7.58
C ILE A 79 -12.29 -2.56 -8.53
N ASN A 80 -11.89 -2.59 -9.80
CA ASN A 80 -12.37 -3.54 -10.79
C ASN A 80 -12.08 -5.00 -10.39
N ARG A 81 -11.00 -5.24 -9.64
CA ARG A 81 -10.64 -6.56 -9.10
C ARG A 81 -11.35 -6.89 -7.78
N ASN A 82 -12.23 -6.03 -7.29
CA ASN A 82 -12.89 -6.16 -5.99
C ASN A 82 -11.89 -6.34 -4.83
N VAL A 83 -10.76 -5.66 -4.93
CA VAL A 83 -9.70 -5.65 -3.90
C VAL A 83 -9.80 -4.40 -3.04
N ALA A 84 -10.29 -3.29 -3.59
CA ALA A 84 -10.41 -2.02 -2.89
C ALA A 84 -11.75 -1.34 -3.20
N ILE A 85 -12.13 -0.41 -2.33
CA ILE A 85 -13.30 0.45 -2.51
C ILE A 85 -12.87 1.91 -2.48
N GLN A 86 -13.51 2.75 -3.29
CA GLN A 86 -13.31 4.19 -3.23
C GLN A 86 -13.99 4.76 -1.99
N ILE A 87 -13.31 5.69 -1.30
CA ILE A 87 -13.88 6.45 -0.19
C ILE A 87 -14.00 7.93 -0.56
N SER A 88 -15.10 8.55 -0.14
CA SER A 88 -15.30 9.99 -0.24
C SER A 88 -15.10 10.61 1.14
N VAL A 89 -14.15 11.53 1.25
CA VAL A 89 -13.86 12.23 2.51
C VAL A 89 -14.73 13.49 2.56
N LYS A 90 -15.66 13.55 3.51
CA LYS A 90 -16.39 14.79 3.83
C LYS A 90 -15.55 15.62 4.79
N ARG A 91 -15.46 16.92 4.52
CA ARG A 91 -14.73 17.90 5.34
C ARG A 91 -15.59 18.38 6.50
#